data_AF-A0A916SYW1-F1
#
_entry.id   AF-A0A916SYW1-F1
#
_cell.length_a   1.000
_cell.length_b   1.000
_cell.length_c   1.000
_cell.angle_alpha   90.00
_cell.angle_beta   90.00
_cell.angle_gamma   90.00
#
_symmetry.space_group_name_H-M   'P 1'
#
loop_
_entity.id
_entity.type
_entity.pdbx_description
1 polymer ?
#
loop_
_entity_poly.entity_id
_entity_poly.type
_entity_poly.pdbx_seq_one_letter_code
_entity_poly.pdbx_strand_id
1 'polypeptide(L)'
;MDDTEVWHVRDGELVGDRPDSWVYVWRLPDSPDPRANILYVGTTGMTPALRSWLHLHSKDKEVGRVRKRFPKIDTEAADIYAFPVPAGMSRPQVKHALVHALADAGLLAPEYVGPPLEGTSHASDAVASYVAEVVAQLT
;
A
#
# COMPACT_ATOMS: atom_id res chain seq x y z
N MET A 1 25.02 -2.70 18.44
CA MET A 1 24.04 -2.96 17.38
C MET A 1 24.78 -3.73 16.32
N ASP A 2 24.40 -4.98 16.11
CA ASP A 2 24.77 -5.69 14.91
C ASP A 2 23.51 -5.66 14.04
N ASP A 3 23.33 -4.58 13.28
CA ASP A 3 22.20 -4.39 12.36
C ASP A 3 22.42 -5.20 11.06
N THR A 4 23.17 -6.29 11.17
CA THR A 4 23.54 -7.14 10.04
C THR A 4 22.39 -8.10 9.75
N GLU A 5 21.63 -7.81 8.71
CA GLU A 5 20.69 -8.77 8.13
C GLU A 5 21.45 -9.78 7.25
N VAL A 6 21.36 -11.07 7.58
CA VAL A 6 21.92 -12.15 6.75
C VAL A 6 20.85 -12.65 5.79
N TRP A 7 21.19 -12.66 4.50
CA TRP A 7 20.33 -13.15 3.44
C TRP A 7 20.90 -14.47 2.90
N HIS A 8 20.05 -15.49 2.79
CA HIS A 8 20.45 -16.78 2.25
C HIS A 8 20.00 -16.89 0.79
N VAL A 9 20.95 -17.18 -0.10
CA VAL A 9 20.66 -17.55 -1.49
C VAL A 9 20.98 -19.04 -1.66
N ARG A 10 20.04 -19.82 -2.18
CA ARG A 10 20.20 -21.25 -2.50
C ARG A 10 19.55 -21.50 -3.86
N ASP A 11 20.26 -22.18 -4.75
CA ASP A 11 19.76 -22.55 -6.08
C ASP A 11 19.23 -21.36 -6.92
N GLY A 12 19.82 -20.18 -6.72
CA GLY A 12 19.40 -18.94 -7.41
C GLY A 12 18.22 -18.20 -6.75
N GLU A 13 17.65 -18.76 -5.68
CA GLU A 13 16.51 -18.21 -4.96
C GLU A 13 16.89 -17.64 -3.60
N LEU A 14 16.18 -16.60 -3.18
CA LEU A 14 16.29 -16.05 -1.82
C LEU A 14 15.48 -16.93 -0.86
N VAL A 15 16.11 -17.42 0.21
CA VAL A 15 15.49 -18.34 1.17
C VAL A 15 15.32 -17.64 2.53
N GLY A 16 14.10 -17.61 3.05
CA GLY A 16 13.78 -17.10 4.38
C GLY A 16 12.29 -16.78 4.58
N ASP A 17 11.85 -16.72 5.85
CA ASP A 17 10.45 -16.51 6.25
C ASP A 17 10.05 -15.02 6.22
N ARG A 18 10.32 -14.30 5.13
CA ARG A 18 9.87 -12.91 4.97
C ARG A 18 8.66 -12.86 4.05
N PRO A 19 7.64 -12.03 4.35
CA PRO A 19 6.57 -11.78 3.40
C PRO A 19 7.19 -11.14 2.15
N ASP A 20 7.04 -11.80 1.02
CA ASP A 20 7.38 -11.27 -0.30
C ASP A 20 6.23 -10.41 -0.84
N SER A 21 5.05 -10.49 -0.26
CA SER A 21 3.81 -9.89 -0.74
C SER A 21 3.22 -8.94 0.28
N TRP A 22 3.00 -7.68 -0.12
CA TRP A 22 2.49 -6.63 0.75
C TRP A 22 1.39 -5.81 0.08
N VAL A 23 0.45 -5.32 0.90
CA VAL A 23 -0.39 -4.16 0.62
C VAL A 23 -0.01 -3.06 1.60
N TYR A 24 0.01 -1.82 1.15
CA TYR A 24 0.35 -0.69 2.00
C TYR A 24 -0.48 0.53 1.64
N VAL A 25 -0.74 1.36 2.64
CA VAL A 25 -1.50 2.60 2.52
C VAL A 25 -0.66 3.78 3.00
N TRP A 26 -0.79 4.91 2.31
CA TRP A 26 -0.21 6.18 2.73
C TRP A 26 -1.31 7.03 3.32
N ARG A 27 -1.10 7.48 4.56
CA ARG A 27 -2.03 8.33 5.31
C ARG A 27 -1.43 9.72 5.47
N LEU A 28 -2.25 10.75 5.30
CA LEU A 28 -1.91 12.14 5.56
C LEU A 28 -2.38 12.49 6.99
N PRO A 29 -1.50 12.42 8.01
CA PRO A 29 -1.91 12.67 9.40
C PRO A 29 -2.48 14.09 9.60
N ASP A 30 -2.01 15.06 8.81
CA ASP A 30 -2.43 16.46 8.89
C ASP A 30 -3.55 16.82 7.90
N SER A 31 -4.30 15.82 7.39
CA SER A 31 -5.43 16.06 6.48
C SER A 31 -6.47 16.98 7.14
N PRO A 32 -6.99 18.01 6.42
CA PRO A 32 -8.08 18.85 6.93
C PRO A 32 -9.35 18.08 7.29
N ASP A 33 -9.59 16.96 6.60
CA ASP A 33 -10.61 15.99 6.97
C ASP A 33 -9.93 14.76 7.60
N PRO A 34 -10.00 14.59 8.94
CA PRO A 34 -9.37 13.46 9.62
C PRO A 34 -10.01 12.13 9.27
N ARG A 35 -11.21 12.14 8.67
CA ARG A 35 -11.90 10.93 8.18
C ARG A 35 -11.42 10.55 6.78
N ALA A 36 -11.11 11.51 5.92
CA ALA A 36 -10.64 11.28 4.55
C ALA A 36 -9.14 11.63 4.42
N ASN A 37 -8.27 10.68 4.78
CA ASN A 37 -6.82 10.93 4.87
C ASN A 37 -5.95 9.88 4.18
N ILE A 38 -6.52 8.91 3.46
CA ILE A 38 -5.72 7.95 2.71
C ILE A 38 -5.42 8.50 1.31
N LEU A 39 -4.15 8.80 1.08
CA LEU A 39 -3.65 9.34 -0.19
C LEU A 39 -3.40 8.25 -1.23
N TYR A 40 -2.89 7.09 -0.81
CA TYR A 40 -2.39 6.10 -1.76
C TYR A 40 -2.54 4.68 -1.24
N VAL A 41 -2.93 3.75 -2.11
CA VAL A 41 -2.88 2.31 -1.86
C VAL A 41 -1.97 1.64 -2.89
N GLY A 42 -1.00 0.88 -2.40
CA GLY A 42 -0.07 0.14 -3.24
C GLY A 42 0.05 -1.32 -2.82
N THR A 43 0.55 -2.14 -3.74
CA THR A 43 1.03 -3.49 -3.44
C THR A 43 2.43 -3.66 -3.99
N THR A 44 3.20 -4.56 -3.41
CA THR A 44 4.60 -4.76 -3.78
C THR A 44 5.05 -6.19 -3.52
N GLY A 45 6.09 -6.59 -4.26
CA GLY A 45 6.79 -7.88 -4.16
C GLY A 45 8.09 -7.78 -3.35
N MET A 46 8.31 -6.59 -2.77
CA MET A 46 9.55 -6.13 -2.17
C MET A 46 9.19 -5.46 -0.85
N THR A 47 10.18 -5.05 -0.06
CA THR A 47 9.92 -4.29 1.16
C THR A 47 9.11 -3.01 0.85
N PRO A 48 8.05 -2.71 1.63
CA PRO A 48 7.27 -1.48 1.48
C PRO A 48 8.14 -0.22 1.54
N ALA A 49 9.19 -0.22 2.36
CA ALA A 49 10.16 0.86 2.47
C ALA A 49 10.85 1.16 1.12
N LEU A 50 11.38 0.15 0.44
CA LEU A 50 12.01 0.32 -0.87
C LEU A 50 11.01 0.81 -1.91
N ARG A 51 9.80 0.22 -1.95
CA ARG A 51 8.79 0.66 -2.91
C ARG A 51 8.34 2.10 -2.66
N SER A 52 8.29 2.51 -1.40
CA SER A 52 7.91 3.86 -1.00
C SER A 52 8.98 4.90 -1.34
N TRP A 53 10.25 4.55 -1.13
CA TRP A 53 11.38 5.37 -1.59
C TRP A 53 11.31 5.58 -3.11
N LEU A 54 11.02 4.53 -3.88
CA LEU A 54 10.88 4.65 -5.34
C LEU A 54 9.74 5.60 -5.76
N HIS A 55 8.64 5.67 -5.00
CA HIS A 55 7.54 6.61 -5.27
C HIS A 55 7.95 8.08 -5.09
N LEU A 56 8.93 8.36 -4.24
CA LEU A 56 9.43 9.70 -3.92
C LEU A 56 10.61 10.13 -4.81
N HIS A 57 11.41 9.17 -5.26
CA HIS A 57 12.72 9.48 -5.87
C HIS A 57 12.87 9.04 -7.33
N SER A 58 12.04 8.13 -7.82
CA SER A 58 12.14 7.70 -9.22
C SER A 58 11.71 8.80 -10.19
N LYS A 59 12.48 8.97 -11.28
CA LYS A 59 12.14 9.85 -12.40
C LYS A 59 11.11 9.25 -13.36
N ASP A 60 10.96 7.92 -13.33
CA ASP A 60 9.92 7.25 -14.09
C ASP A 60 8.55 7.61 -13.49
N LYS A 61 7.64 8.14 -14.32
CA LYS A 61 6.34 8.65 -13.86
C LYS A 61 5.41 7.59 -13.28
N GLU A 62 5.55 6.32 -13.69
CA GLU A 62 4.73 5.23 -13.20
C GLU A 62 5.32 4.68 -11.91
N VAL A 63 6.64 4.65 -11.78
CA VAL A 63 7.33 4.25 -10.54
C VAL A 63 7.23 5.34 -9.46
N GLY A 64 7.50 6.60 -9.80
CA GLY A 64 7.46 7.81 -8.96
C GLY A 64 6.09 8.47 -8.86
N ARG A 65 5.02 7.70 -9.05
CA ARG A 65 3.66 8.23 -9.29
C ARG A 65 3.08 9.04 -8.13
N VAL A 66 3.40 8.71 -6.87
CA VAL A 66 2.88 9.46 -5.71
C VAL A 66 3.40 10.89 -5.77
N ARG A 67 4.74 11.07 -5.84
CA ARG A 67 5.32 12.41 -5.96
C ARG A 67 4.85 13.13 -7.23
N LYS A 68 4.74 12.42 -8.35
CA LYS A 68 4.32 13.04 -9.60
C LYS A 68 2.88 13.56 -9.57
N ARG A 69 1.96 12.85 -8.91
CA ARG A 69 0.52 13.15 -8.89
C ARG A 69 0.09 13.94 -7.64
N PHE A 70 0.87 13.86 -6.56
CA PHE A 70 0.69 14.64 -5.34
C PHE A 70 2.02 15.33 -4.96
N PRO A 71 2.39 16.44 -5.62
CA PRO A 71 3.68 17.12 -5.39
C PRO A 71 3.87 17.66 -3.97
N LYS A 72 2.78 17.87 -3.21
CA LYS A 72 2.83 18.33 -1.82
C LYS A 72 3.54 17.35 -0.88
N ILE A 73 3.72 16.08 -1.29
CA ILE A 73 4.46 15.06 -0.53
C ILE A 73 5.92 15.44 -0.27
N ASP A 74 6.48 16.41 -1.01
CA ASP A 74 7.83 16.91 -0.77
C ASP A 74 7.92 17.70 0.56
N THR A 75 6.79 18.14 1.11
CA THR A 75 6.73 18.95 2.34
C THR A 75 5.73 18.47 3.38
N GLU A 76 4.64 17.81 2.97
CA GLU A 76 3.62 17.28 3.87
C GLU A 76 4.06 15.94 4.49
N ALA A 77 3.66 15.71 5.74
CA ALA A 77 3.88 14.43 6.41
C ALA A 77 2.99 13.34 5.80
N ALA A 78 3.52 12.11 5.74
CA ALA A 78 2.75 10.93 5.39
C ALA A 78 3.26 9.70 6.12
N ASP A 79 2.33 8.94 6.69
CA ASP A 79 2.60 7.67 7.34
C ASP A 79 2.30 6.51 6.40
N ILE A 80 3.13 5.46 6.45
CA ILE A 80 2.97 4.28 5.60
C ILE A 80 2.66 3.08 6.47
N TYR A 81 1.44 2.58 6.38
CA TYR A 81 1.01 1.35 7.04
C TYR A 81 1.12 0.22 6.04
N ALA A 82 1.85 -0.84 6.39
CA ALA A 82 2.06 -1.98 5.51
C ALA A 82 1.63 -3.28 6.16
N PHE A 83 0.89 -4.08 5.40
CA PHE A 83 0.29 -5.33 5.83
C PHE A 83 0.80 -6.45 4.93
N PRO A 84 1.34 -7.54 5.51
CA PRO A 84 1.71 -8.70 4.71
C PRO A 84 0.45 -9.31 4.10
N VAL A 85 0.51 -9.66 2.83
CA VAL A 85 -0.59 -10.33 2.11
C VAL A 85 -0.37 -11.84 2.24
N PRO A 86 -1.35 -12.59 2.77
CA PRO A 86 -1.23 -14.03 2.93
C PRO A 86 -0.88 -14.75 1.62
N ALA A 87 -0.07 -15.80 1.72
CA ALA A 87 0.26 -16.65 0.59
C ALA A 87 -1.03 -17.21 -0.05
N GLY A 88 -1.09 -17.19 -1.39
CA GLY A 88 -2.26 -17.61 -2.15
C GLY A 88 -3.29 -16.50 -2.42
N MET A 89 -3.16 -15.31 -1.82
CA MET A 89 -3.98 -14.15 -2.18
C MET A 89 -3.35 -13.32 -3.31
N SER A 90 -4.17 -12.92 -4.27
CA SER A 90 -3.75 -12.05 -5.37
C SER A 90 -3.62 -10.59 -4.91
N ARG A 91 -2.40 -10.03 -4.95
CA ARG A 91 -2.14 -8.61 -4.67
C ARG A 91 -3.05 -7.66 -5.46
N PRO A 92 -3.26 -7.82 -6.78
CA PRO A 92 -4.24 -7.01 -7.51
C PRO A 92 -5.66 -7.08 -6.94
N GLN A 93 -6.15 -8.27 -6.58
CA GLN A 93 -7.50 -8.43 -6.01
C GLN A 93 -7.61 -7.79 -4.62
N VAL A 94 -6.62 -8.03 -3.76
CA VAL A 94 -6.53 -7.39 -2.43
C VAL A 94 -6.52 -5.87 -2.56
N LYS A 95 -5.66 -5.33 -3.43
CA LYS A 95 -5.60 -3.89 -3.68
C LYS A 95 -6.95 -3.34 -4.12
N HIS A 96 -7.56 -3.99 -5.10
CA HIS A 96 -8.83 -3.55 -5.65
C HIS A 96 -9.93 -3.54 -4.57
N ALA A 97 -10.07 -4.63 -3.82
CA ALA A 97 -11.03 -4.72 -2.72
C ALA A 97 -10.77 -3.70 -1.61
N LEU A 98 -9.50 -3.50 -1.22
CA LEU A 98 -9.13 -2.52 -0.19
C LEU A 98 -9.49 -1.10 -0.62
N VAL A 99 -9.18 -0.71 -1.86
CA VAL A 99 -9.49 0.65 -2.35
C VAL A 99 -11.00 0.90 -2.35
N HIS A 100 -11.82 -0.08 -2.72
CA HIS A 100 -13.28 0.03 -2.61
C HIS A 100 -13.75 0.14 -1.16
N ALA A 101 -13.27 -0.74 -0.27
CA ALA A 101 -13.66 -0.71 1.14
C ALA A 101 -13.30 0.62 1.82
N LEU A 102 -12.14 1.19 1.50
CA LEU A 102 -11.72 2.51 1.98
C LEU A 102 -12.60 3.64 1.41
N ALA A 103 -13.02 3.54 0.14
CA ALA A 103 -13.93 4.50 -0.46
C ALA A 103 -15.31 4.45 0.20
N ASP A 104 -15.86 3.25 0.40
CA ASP A 104 -17.15 3.02 1.04
C ASP A 104 -17.15 3.49 2.50
N ALA A 105 -16.01 3.37 3.19
CA ALA A 105 -15.79 3.91 4.53
C ALA A 105 -15.53 5.42 4.57
N GLY A 106 -15.43 6.10 3.41
CA GLY A 106 -15.14 7.53 3.31
C GLY A 106 -13.70 7.91 3.69
N LEU A 107 -12.77 6.96 3.64
CA LEU A 107 -11.38 7.14 4.10
C LEU A 107 -10.43 7.68 3.03
N LEU A 108 -10.79 7.59 1.74
CA LEU A 108 -9.95 8.11 0.65
C LEU A 108 -9.93 9.63 0.67
N ALA A 109 -8.73 10.21 0.66
CA ALA A 109 -8.55 11.65 0.54
C ALA A 109 -9.07 12.17 -0.81
N PRO A 110 -9.55 13.42 -0.90
CA PRO A 110 -9.93 14.03 -2.19
C PRO A 110 -8.82 13.97 -3.24
N GLU A 111 -7.56 14.05 -2.81
CA GLU A 111 -6.37 13.95 -3.65
C GLU A 111 -5.86 12.52 -3.88
N TYR A 112 -6.68 11.50 -3.61
CA TYR A 112 -6.29 10.09 -3.74
C TYR A 112 -5.60 9.78 -5.08
N VAL A 113 -4.41 9.19 -4.98
CA VAL A 113 -3.53 8.86 -6.12
C VAL A 113 -3.80 7.41 -6.57
N GLY A 114 -4.89 7.19 -7.29
CA GLY A 114 -5.20 5.87 -7.84
C GLY A 114 -5.81 5.93 -9.23
N PRO A 115 -6.03 4.78 -9.86
CA PRO A 115 -7.03 4.73 -10.92
C PRO A 115 -8.40 5.15 -10.34
N PRO A 116 -9.32 5.68 -11.17
CA PRO A 116 -10.71 5.88 -10.78
C PRO A 116 -11.31 4.58 -10.23
N LEU A 117 -12.23 4.71 -9.27
CA LEU A 117 -13.06 3.61 -8.80
C LEU A 117 -14.02 3.21 -9.93
N GLU A 118 -13.73 2.12 -10.63
CA GLU A 118 -14.60 1.60 -11.69
C GLU A 118 -15.13 0.22 -11.31
N GLY A 119 -16.45 0.05 -11.45
CA GLY A 119 -17.13 -1.22 -11.19
C GLY A 119 -17.36 -1.51 -9.71
N THR A 120 -17.71 -2.78 -9.44
CA THR A 120 -17.87 -3.33 -8.09
C THR A 120 -16.70 -4.23 -7.75
N SER A 121 -16.24 -4.19 -6.50
CA SER A 121 -15.27 -5.18 -6.04
C SER A 121 -15.91 -6.57 -5.98
N HIS A 122 -15.46 -7.47 -6.86
CA HIS A 122 -15.75 -8.90 -6.74
C HIS A 122 -14.54 -9.58 -6.07
N ALA A 123 -14.59 -9.67 -4.74
CA ALA A 123 -13.59 -10.34 -3.93
C ALA A 123 -14.11 -11.71 -3.47
N SER A 124 -13.21 -12.68 -3.28
CA SER A 124 -13.56 -13.89 -2.52
C SER A 124 -13.75 -13.54 -1.05
N ASP A 125 -14.47 -14.37 -0.30
CA ASP A 125 -14.71 -14.17 1.14
C ASP A 125 -13.40 -14.01 1.93
N ALA A 126 -12.35 -14.75 1.54
CA ALA A 126 -11.03 -14.66 2.16
C ALA A 126 -10.38 -13.27 1.96
N VAL A 127 -10.50 -12.70 0.74
CA VAL A 127 -10.00 -11.35 0.45
C VAL A 127 -10.84 -10.31 1.17
N ALA A 128 -12.16 -10.48 1.21
CA ALA A 128 -13.06 -9.56 1.91
C ALA A 128 -12.78 -9.52 3.42
N SER A 129 -12.59 -10.69 4.05
CA SER A 129 -12.22 -10.80 5.48
C SER A 129 -10.89 -10.11 5.77
N TYR A 130 -9.86 -10.40 4.97
CA TYR A 130 -8.55 -9.76 5.12
C TYR A 130 -8.63 -8.23 4.96
N VAL A 131 -9.37 -7.74 3.96
CA VAL A 131 -9.56 -6.31 3.76
C VAL A 131 -10.29 -5.67 4.94
N ALA A 132 -11.32 -6.31 5.49
CA ALA A 132 -12.02 -5.79 6.66
C ALA A 132 -11.08 -5.63 7.87
N GLU A 133 -10.18 -6.59 8.10
CA GLU A 133 -9.16 -6.51 9.16
C GLU A 133 -8.15 -5.37 8.93
N VAL A 134 -7.75 -5.14 7.68
CA VAL A 134 -6.88 -4.02 7.31
C VAL A 134 -7.58 -2.69 7.55
N VAL A 135 -8.83 -2.55 7.11
CA VAL A 135 -9.61 -1.31 7.31
C VAL A 135 -9.81 -1.02 8.80
N ALA A 136 -10.12 -2.02 9.61
CA ALA A 136 -10.28 -1.87 11.06
C ALA A 136 -9.01 -1.38 11.78
N GLN A 137 -7.81 -1.62 11.22
CA GLN A 137 -6.55 -1.10 11.77
C GLN A 137 -6.24 0.34 11.33
N LEU A 138 -6.99 0.88 10.36
CA LEU A 138 -6.81 2.24 9.84
C LEU A 138 -7.81 3.25 10.45
N THR A 139 -8.90 2.76 11.02
CA THR A 139 -9.93 3.51 11.76
C THR A 139 -9.63 3.59 13.24
#